data_AF-A0A833VQ25-F1
#
_entry.id   AF-A0A833VQ25-F1
#
_cell.length_a   1.000
_cell.length_b   1.000
_cell.length_c   1.000
_cell.angle_alpha   90.00
_cell.angle_beta   90.00
_cell.angle_gamma   90.00
#
_symmetry.space_group_name_H-M   'P 1'
#
loop_
_entity.id
_entity.type
_entity.pdbx_description
1 polymer ?
#
loop_
_entity_poly.entity_id
_entity_poly.type
_entity_poly.pdbx_seq_one_letter_code
_entity_poly.pdbx_strand_id
1 'polypeptide(L)'
;WAIDCFKCVSIDGDNKPCDDPFHNNGSLAFLESPCLGGRKGRDGLFPATACIKIAGIYDESGISLTVRSCALDSGTLTTDSEIIRMSHCGGFYFDDKYVRGCVQSCNDADACNGSTQRAVPLVLLTLSIFLGLI
;
A
#
# COMPACT_ATOMS: atom_id res chain seq x y z
N TRP A 1 20.86 7.25 -3.08
CA TRP A 1 20.31 6.12 -3.84
C TRP A 1 18.81 6.10 -3.60
N ALA A 2 18.00 5.87 -4.64
CA ALA A 2 16.54 5.77 -4.56
C ALA A 2 16.13 4.30 -4.53
N ILE A 3 15.15 3.94 -3.70
CA ILE A 3 14.50 2.63 -3.71
C ILE A 3 13.61 2.49 -4.95
N ASP A 4 13.31 1.27 -5.38
CA ASP A 4 12.30 0.98 -6.40
C ASP A 4 10.98 0.58 -5.74
N CYS A 5 9.84 1.05 -6.25
CA CYS A 5 8.52 0.69 -5.70
C CYS A 5 7.54 0.36 -6.81
N PHE A 6 6.51 -0.43 -6.48
CA PHE A 6 5.34 -0.47 -7.34
C PHE A 6 4.59 0.87 -7.28
N LYS A 7 4.14 1.36 -8.43
CA LYS A 7 3.43 2.61 -8.60
C LYS A 7 2.23 2.39 -9.52
N CYS A 8 1.04 2.44 -8.95
CA CYS A 8 -0.21 2.22 -9.66
C CYS A 8 -1.40 2.74 -8.86
N VAL A 9 -2.51 3.01 -9.54
CA VAL A 9 -3.80 3.33 -8.94
C VAL A 9 -4.83 2.38 -9.54
N SER A 10 -5.75 1.90 -8.72
CA SER A 10 -6.98 1.21 -9.11
C SER A 10 -8.14 1.83 -8.34
N ILE A 11 -9.17 2.25 -9.07
CA ILE A 11 -10.44 2.72 -8.53
C ILE A 11 -11.53 1.86 -9.13
N ASP A 12 -12.37 1.26 -8.28
CA ASP A 12 -13.44 0.36 -8.72
C ASP A 12 -12.93 -0.85 -9.54
N GLY A 13 -11.66 -1.23 -9.35
CA GLY A 13 -11.05 -2.33 -10.10
C GLY A 13 -10.75 -2.03 -11.57
N ASP A 14 -10.65 -0.75 -11.96
CA ASP A 14 -10.22 -0.34 -13.31
C ASP A 14 -8.79 -0.78 -13.65
N ASN A 15 -7.99 -1.13 -12.64
CA ASN A 15 -6.64 -1.66 -12.76
C ASN A 15 -6.43 -2.89 -11.85
N LYS A 16 -7.11 -3.99 -12.16
CA LYS A 16 -7.04 -5.26 -11.40
C LYS A 16 -5.63 -5.77 -11.11
N PRO A 17 -4.62 -5.64 -12.00
CA PRO A 17 -3.25 -6.04 -11.68
C PRO A 17 -2.62 -5.23 -10.54
N CYS A 18 -3.09 -4.00 -10.30
CA CYS A 18 -2.73 -3.21 -9.14
C CYS A 18 -3.45 -3.70 -7.88
N ASP A 19 -4.69 -4.19 -7.95
CA ASP A 19 -5.40 -4.64 -6.74
C ASP A 19 -4.75 -5.85 -6.05
N ASP A 20 -5.19 -6.12 -4.82
CA ASP A 20 -4.82 -7.36 -4.13
C ASP A 20 -5.76 -8.51 -4.55
N PRO A 21 -5.27 -9.76 -4.64
CA PRO A 21 -3.87 -10.17 -4.53
C PRO A 21 -3.05 -9.65 -5.72
N PHE A 22 -1.85 -9.15 -5.43
CA PHE A 22 -1.00 -8.54 -6.46
C PHE A 22 -0.49 -9.58 -7.45
N HIS A 23 -0.85 -9.43 -8.72
CA HIS A 23 -0.52 -10.38 -9.77
C HIS A 23 0.84 -10.04 -10.40
N ASN A 24 1.80 -10.96 -10.27
CA ASN A 24 3.16 -10.82 -10.82
C ASN A 24 3.23 -10.71 -12.35
N ASN A 25 2.18 -11.12 -13.07
CA ASN A 25 2.13 -11.08 -14.53
C ASN A 25 2.00 -9.65 -15.10
N GLY A 26 1.67 -8.66 -14.27
CA GLY A 26 1.64 -7.23 -14.64
C GLY A 26 2.54 -6.34 -13.78
N SER A 27 3.19 -6.90 -12.75
CA SER A 27 3.89 -6.12 -11.73
C SER A 27 5.15 -5.40 -12.22
N LEU A 28 5.83 -5.94 -13.23
CA LEU A 28 7.02 -5.28 -13.81
C LEU A 28 6.67 -3.94 -14.46
N ALA A 29 5.47 -3.80 -15.04
CA ALA A 29 5.02 -2.54 -15.63
C ALA A 29 4.71 -1.46 -14.59
N PHE A 30 4.53 -1.85 -13.33
CA PHE A 30 4.29 -0.92 -12.22
C PHE A 30 5.55 -0.61 -11.44
N LEU A 31 6.66 -1.30 -11.69
CA LEU A 31 7.90 -1.05 -10.97
C LEU A 31 8.53 0.25 -11.48
N GLU A 32 8.55 1.27 -10.63
CA GLU A 32 9.22 2.54 -10.90
C GLU A 32 10.67 2.46 -10.41
N SER A 33 11.63 2.62 -11.34
CA SER A 33 13.07 2.59 -11.06
C SER A 33 13.82 3.67 -11.86
N PRO A 34 14.50 4.65 -11.21
CA PRO A 34 14.47 4.92 -9.78
C PRO A 34 13.11 5.48 -9.35
N CYS A 35 12.60 5.09 -8.17
CA CYS A 35 11.35 5.65 -7.68
C CYS A 35 11.55 7.09 -7.18
N LEU A 36 10.75 8.02 -7.70
CA LEU A 36 10.78 9.43 -7.30
C LEU A 36 9.43 9.85 -6.71
N GLY A 37 9.47 10.54 -5.58
CA GLY A 37 8.29 11.05 -4.86
C GLY A 37 8.34 12.56 -4.67
N GLY A 38 7.17 13.17 -4.47
CA GLY A 38 7.07 14.57 -4.08
C GLY A 38 7.43 14.78 -2.60
N ARG A 39 7.96 15.96 -2.27
CA ARG A 39 8.29 16.35 -0.90
C ARG A 39 7.47 17.57 -0.48
N LYS A 40 6.86 17.52 0.71
CA LYS A 40 6.03 18.61 1.21
C LYS A 40 6.83 19.93 1.24
N GLY A 41 6.26 20.99 0.66
CA GLY A 41 6.88 22.32 0.64
C GLY A 41 8.07 22.47 -0.32
N ARG A 42 8.22 21.56 -1.30
CA ARG A 42 9.26 21.62 -2.33
C ARG A 42 8.66 21.29 -3.69
N ASP A 43 9.07 22.04 -4.70
CA ASP A 43 8.73 21.73 -6.09
C ASP A 43 9.67 20.66 -6.65
N GLY A 44 9.10 19.77 -7.47
CA GLY A 44 9.83 18.70 -8.13
C GLY A 44 9.77 17.35 -7.43
N LEU A 45 10.47 16.38 -8.02
CA LEU A 45 10.53 15.00 -7.57
C LEU A 45 11.90 14.69 -6.97
N PHE A 46 11.90 13.89 -5.91
CA PHE A 46 13.09 13.55 -5.14
C PHE A 46 13.24 12.03 -5.03
N PRO A 47 14.47 11.52 -4.91
CA PRO A 47 14.74 10.12 -4.62
C PRO A 47 13.89 9.61 -3.47
N ALA A 48 13.04 8.62 -3.73
CA ALA A 48 12.21 8.01 -2.71
C ALA A 48 13.06 7.15 -1.77
N THR A 49 12.62 7.09 -0.50
CA THR A 49 13.25 6.28 0.54
C THR A 49 12.27 5.28 1.16
N ALA A 50 11.02 5.28 0.71
CA ALA A 50 9.98 4.38 1.16
C ALA A 50 8.96 4.15 0.04
N CYS A 51 8.30 3.00 0.12
CA CYS A 51 7.13 2.68 -0.69
C CYS A 51 5.88 2.78 0.17
N ILE A 52 4.78 3.26 -0.40
CA ILE A 52 3.47 3.27 0.26
C ILE A 52 2.46 2.41 -0.49
N LYS A 53 1.50 1.88 0.27
CA LYS A 53 0.30 1.22 -0.23
C LYS A 53 -0.91 1.68 0.57
N ILE A 54 -1.94 2.15 -0.13
CA ILE A 54 -3.26 2.47 0.40
C ILE A 54 -4.22 1.47 -0.21
N ALA A 55 -5.01 0.79 0.62
CA ALA A 55 -6.05 -0.12 0.16
C ALA A 55 -7.29 0.03 1.04
N GLY A 56 -8.46 0.26 0.44
CA GLY A 56 -9.68 0.51 1.19
C GLY A 56 -10.92 0.69 0.34
N ILE A 57 -11.98 1.18 0.96
CA ILE A 57 -13.28 1.43 0.34
C ILE A 57 -13.72 2.84 0.72
N TYR A 58 -14.15 3.63 -0.27
CA TYR A 58 -14.79 4.92 -0.02
C TYR A 58 -16.13 4.71 0.70
N ASP A 59 -16.32 5.40 1.82
CA ASP A 59 -17.48 5.15 2.68
C ASP A 59 -18.80 5.59 2.04
N GLU A 60 -18.77 6.66 1.25
CA GLU A 60 -19.96 7.21 0.59
C GLU A 60 -20.44 6.37 -0.60
N SER A 61 -19.50 5.88 -1.43
CA SER A 61 -19.82 5.20 -2.69
C SER A 61 -19.69 3.68 -2.63
N GLY A 62 -18.98 3.13 -1.64
CA GLY A 62 -18.66 1.71 -1.57
C GLY A 62 -17.61 1.26 -2.60
N ILE A 63 -17.00 2.19 -3.34
CA ILE A 63 -16.00 1.90 -4.38
C ILE A 63 -14.65 1.56 -3.75
N SER A 64 -14.00 0.52 -4.28
CA SER A 64 -12.65 0.13 -3.86
C SER A 64 -11.59 1.11 -4.35
N LEU A 65 -10.54 1.28 -3.54
CA LEU A 65 -9.38 2.08 -3.84
C LEU A 65 -8.12 1.28 -3.52
N THR A 66 -7.21 1.21 -4.48
CA THR A 66 -5.84 0.76 -4.27
C THR A 66 -4.86 1.78 -4.85
N VAL A 67 -3.93 2.28 -4.04
CA VAL A 67 -2.87 3.19 -4.47
C VAL A 67 -1.52 2.64 -4.01
N ARG A 68 -0.56 2.54 -4.93
CA ARG A 68 0.85 2.30 -4.61
C ARG A 68 1.67 3.43 -5.17
N SER A 69 2.63 3.92 -4.40
CA SER A 69 3.45 5.05 -4.82
C SER A 69 4.81 5.07 -4.14
N CYS A 70 5.72 5.84 -4.73
CA CYS A 70 6.97 6.29 -4.14
C CYS A 70 6.67 7.33 -3.05
N ALA A 71 7.39 7.27 -1.93
CA ALA A 71 7.31 8.28 -0.90
C ALA A 71 8.68 8.54 -0.26
N LEU A 72 8.79 9.70 0.39
CA LEU A 72 9.96 10.06 1.17
C LEU A 72 9.54 10.86 2.39
N ASP A 73 10.44 10.86 3.36
CA ASP A 73 10.35 11.66 4.56
C ASP A 73 10.50 13.14 4.21
N SER A 74 9.59 13.98 4.68
CA SER A 74 9.68 15.43 4.44
C SER A 74 10.58 16.13 5.47
N GLY A 75 10.98 15.44 6.55
CA GLY A 75 11.80 15.95 7.65
C GLY A 75 10.99 16.78 8.65
N THR A 76 9.67 16.57 8.72
CA THR A 76 8.80 17.27 9.67
C THR A 76 9.00 16.72 11.09
N LEU A 77 8.76 17.58 12.09
CA LEU A 77 9.02 17.27 13.50
C LEU A 77 8.03 16.25 14.08
N THR A 78 6.85 16.11 13.48
CA THR A 78 5.77 15.24 13.96
C THR A 78 5.65 14.02 13.07
N THR A 79 5.62 12.82 13.66
CA THR A 79 5.40 11.56 12.94
C THR A 79 4.09 11.54 12.17
N ASP A 80 3.07 12.20 12.70
CA ASP A 80 1.69 12.14 12.20
C ASP A 80 1.47 13.02 10.97
N SER A 81 2.44 13.87 10.62
CA SER A 81 2.41 14.67 9.40
C SER A 81 3.05 13.98 8.20
N GLU A 82 3.57 12.76 8.37
CA GLU A 82 4.26 12.01 7.32
C GLU A 82 3.71 10.60 7.15
N ILE A 83 3.08 10.39 5.99
CA ILE A 83 2.46 9.11 5.61
C ILE A 83 3.42 7.91 5.70
N ILE A 84 4.72 8.14 5.53
CA ILE A 84 5.73 7.07 5.58
C ILE A 84 6.03 6.58 6.99
N ARG A 85 5.71 7.35 8.04
CA ARG A 85 6.04 7.03 9.45
C ARG A 85 4.89 6.35 10.20
N MET A 86 3.72 6.20 9.59
CA MET A 86 2.53 5.71 10.28
C MET A 86 1.74 4.70 9.43
N SER A 87 2.05 3.42 9.59
CA SER A 87 1.22 2.34 9.06
C SER A 87 0.05 2.07 10.00
N HIS A 88 -1.18 2.15 9.51
CA HIS A 88 -2.38 1.90 10.31
C HIS A 88 -3.56 1.45 9.44
N CYS A 89 -4.56 0.84 10.08
CA CYS A 89 -5.83 0.50 9.48
C CYS A 89 -6.97 1.14 10.26
N GLY A 90 -8.02 1.57 9.57
CA GLY A 90 -9.15 2.29 10.15
C GLY A 90 -9.80 3.21 9.13
N GLY A 91 -10.43 4.27 9.64
CA GLY A 91 -10.95 5.35 8.81
C GLY A 91 -9.96 6.49 8.67
N PHE A 92 -9.77 6.99 7.46
CA PHE A 92 -8.92 8.15 7.16
C PHE A 92 -9.47 8.93 5.98
N TYR A 93 -9.05 10.19 5.84
CA TYR A 93 -9.37 11.00 4.67
C TYR A 93 -8.27 10.86 3.61
N PHE A 94 -8.69 10.62 2.37
CA PHE A 94 -7.84 10.61 1.18
C PHE A 94 -8.51 11.45 0.10
N ASP A 95 -7.85 12.52 -0.34
CA ASP A 95 -8.39 13.46 -1.34
C ASP A 95 -9.81 13.95 -0.99
N ASP A 96 -9.95 14.46 0.24
CA ASP A 96 -11.20 14.95 0.84
C ASP A 96 -12.34 13.92 0.96
N LYS A 97 -12.08 12.64 0.71
CA LYS A 97 -13.05 11.55 0.82
C LYS A 97 -12.70 10.62 1.98
N TYR A 98 -13.72 10.16 2.69
CA TYR A 98 -13.53 9.20 3.79
C TYR A 98 -13.35 7.78 3.26
N VAL A 99 -12.24 7.14 3.64
CA VAL A 99 -11.86 5.79 3.24
C VAL A 99 -11.76 4.92 4.49
N ARG A 100 -12.36 3.73 4.43
CA ARG A 100 -12.12 2.66 5.41
C ARG A 100 -11.15 1.66 4.81
N GLY A 101 -9.97 1.52 5.40
CA GLY A 101 -8.90 0.71 4.82
C GLY A 101 -7.61 0.72 5.63
N CYS A 102 -6.50 0.47 4.95
CA CYS A 102 -5.16 0.50 5.52
C CYS A 102 -4.25 1.42 4.70
N VAL A 103 -3.37 2.12 5.41
CA VAL A 103 -2.20 2.82 4.87
C VAL A 103 -0.97 2.08 5.39
N GLN A 104 -0.12 1.62 4.49
CA GLN A 104 1.08 0.85 4.80
C GLN A 104 2.30 1.49 4.15
N SER A 105 3.40 1.55 4.90
CA SER A 105 4.69 2.04 4.43
C SER A 105 5.79 1.00 4.69
N CYS A 106 6.80 0.95 3.83
CA CYS A 106 7.97 0.08 3.97
C CYS A 106 9.19 0.73 3.31
N ASN A 107 10.39 0.40 3.78
CA ASN A 107 11.66 0.99 3.34
C ASN A 107 12.86 0.05 3.49
N ASP A 108 12.60 -1.24 3.69
CA ASP A 108 13.58 -2.29 3.97
C ASP A 108 14.08 -3.02 2.71
N ALA A 109 13.33 -2.94 1.59
CA ALA A 109 13.72 -3.54 0.32
C ALA A 109 12.99 -2.90 -0.88
N ASP A 110 13.60 -3.00 -2.07
CA ASP A 110 12.93 -2.66 -3.33
C ASP A 110 11.62 -3.45 -3.49
N ALA A 111 10.61 -2.81 -4.06
CA ALA A 111 9.28 -3.36 -4.33
C ALA A 111 8.53 -3.90 -3.11
N CYS A 112 8.85 -3.43 -1.90
CA CYS A 112 8.26 -3.91 -0.64
C CYS A 112 6.74 -3.63 -0.51
N ASN A 113 6.18 -2.69 -1.28
CA ASN A 113 4.74 -2.35 -1.27
C ASN A 113 3.87 -3.28 -2.14
N GLY A 114 4.36 -4.49 -2.43
CA GLY A 114 3.56 -5.55 -3.05
C GLY A 114 2.43 -6.08 -2.14
N SER A 115 1.73 -7.11 -2.61
CA SER A 115 0.81 -7.88 -1.75
C SER A 115 1.58 -9.03 -1.11
N THR A 116 1.72 -9.03 0.22
CA THR A 116 2.12 -10.23 0.95
C THR A 116 0.92 -11.18 0.95
N GLN A 117 1.01 -12.33 0.29
CA GLN A 117 0.08 -13.41 0.57
C GLN A 117 0.28 -13.78 2.04
N ARG A 118 -0.71 -13.52 2.89
CA ARG A 118 -0.68 -14.08 4.25
C ARG A 118 -0.79 -15.59 4.07
N ALA A 119 0.32 -16.30 4.22
CA ALA A 119 0.29 -17.74 4.36
C ALA A 119 -0.51 -18.04 5.63
N VAL A 120 -1.76 -18.49 5.45
CA VAL A 120 -2.55 -19.00 6.58
C VAL A 120 -1.80 -20.25 7.07
N PRO A 121 -1.35 -20.30 8.33
CA PRO A 121 -0.65 -21.47 8.81
C PRO A 121 -1.60 -22.66 8.78
N LEU A 122 -1.17 -23.75 8.13
CA LEU A 122 -1.95 -24.98 7.93
C LEU A 122 -2.53 -25.56 9.25
N VAL A 123 -1.92 -25.21 10.39
CA VAL A 123 -2.34 -25.60 11.75
C VAL A 123 -3.75 -25.13 12.11
N LEU A 124 -4.20 -23.98 11.61
CA LEU A 124 -5.55 -23.47 11.87
C LEU A 124 -6.64 -24.23 11.10
N LEU A 125 -6.32 -24.82 9.94
CA LEU A 125 -7.25 -25.59 9.12
C LEU A 125 -7.51 -26.99 9.68
N THR A 126 -6.52 -27.60 10.35
CA THR A 126 -6.68 -28.96 10.90
C THR A 126 -7.53 -28.98 12.16
N LEU A 127 -7.47 -27.94 13.00
CA LEU A 127 -8.23 -27.89 14.26
C LEU A 127 -9.75 -27.83 14.04
N SER A 128 -10.20 -27.18 12.95
CA SER A 128 -11.62 -27.12 12.56
C SER A 128 -12.17 -28.47 12.11
N ILE A 129 -11.33 -29.32 11.50
CA ILE A 129 -11.71 -30.66 11.04
C ILE A 129 -11.85 -31.61 12.24
N PHE A 130 -10.97 -31.50 13.23
CA PHE A 130 -11.03 -32.35 14.42
C PHE A 130 -12.20 -32.01 15.37
N LEU A 131 -12.60 -30.74 15.49
CA LEU A 131 -13.79 -30.37 16.28
C LEU A 131 -15.12 -30.75 15.61
N GLY A 132 -15.16 -30.91 14.28
CA GLY A 132 -16.35 -31.35 13.55
C GLY A 132 -16.53 -32.86 13.48
N LEU A 133 -15.55 -33.63 13.97
CA LEU A 133 -15.56 -35.11 13.98
C LEU A 133 -15.83 -35.71 15.38
N ILE A 134 -16.06 -34.87 16.39
CA ILE A 134 -16.50 -35.23 17.75
C ILE A 134 -17.97 -34.85 17.89
#